data_AF-A0A535KXC5-F1
#
_entry.id   AF-A0A535KXC5-F1
#
_cell.length_a   1.000
_cell.length_b   1.000
_cell.length_c   1.000
_cell.angle_alpha   90.00
_cell.angle_beta   90.00
_cell.angle_gamma   90.00
#
_symmetry.space_group_name_H-M   'P 1'
#
loop_
_entity.id
_entity.type
_entity.pdbx_description
1 polymer ?
#
loop_
_entity_poly.entity_id
_entity_poly.type
_entity_poly.pdbx_seq_one_letter_code
_entity_poly.pdbx_strand_id
1 'polypeptide(L)'
;MTDEQWDDLMIPVNMAYFFHSTSAHHVMAFYPSPAGPMESTLTLEGWDALASSNPILNELEPDVEALLINRVRNRGGESYREHYIVPIDACYELVGLIRLKWKGLSGGEEVWKAIAEFFAGLQKRAIVVEGSSADTYPANGRSAWERRG
;
A
#
# COMPACT_ATOMS: atom_id res chain seq x y z
N MET A 1 4.29 -0.32 -9.47
CA MET A 1 5.09 -1.41 -8.83
C MET A 1 4.56 -2.76 -9.29
N THR A 2 5.45 -3.64 -9.78
CA THR A 2 5.11 -5.00 -10.24
C THR A 2 4.97 -5.99 -9.07
N ASP A 3 4.57 -7.24 -9.34
CA ASP A 3 4.56 -8.31 -8.32
C ASP A 3 5.96 -8.67 -7.85
N GLU A 4 6.91 -8.82 -8.78
CA GLU A 4 8.31 -9.11 -8.48
C GLU A 4 8.91 -8.03 -7.57
N GLN A 5 8.72 -6.75 -7.91
CA GLN A 5 9.18 -5.61 -7.09
C GLN A 5 8.57 -5.60 -5.68
N TRP A 6 7.38 -6.17 -5.49
CA TRP A 6 6.76 -6.28 -4.17
C TRP A 6 7.28 -7.48 -3.38
N ASP A 7 7.47 -8.61 -4.05
CA ASP A 7 7.97 -9.83 -3.42
C ASP A 7 9.38 -9.61 -2.86
N ASP A 8 10.21 -8.82 -3.55
CA ASP A 8 11.53 -8.38 -3.08
C ASP A 8 11.49 -7.60 -1.76
N LEU A 9 10.37 -6.95 -1.45
CA LEU A 9 10.19 -6.21 -0.19
C LEU A 9 9.96 -7.14 1.01
N MET A 10 9.63 -8.41 0.75
CA MET A 10 9.36 -9.42 1.78
C MET A 10 8.25 -9.01 2.76
N ILE A 11 7.22 -8.32 2.27
CA ILE A 11 6.11 -7.80 3.10
C ILE A 11 5.03 -8.87 3.29
N PRO A 12 4.77 -9.33 4.54
CA PRO A 12 3.86 -10.44 4.79
C PRO A 12 2.36 -10.09 4.73
N VAL A 13 2.01 -8.81 4.87
CA VAL A 13 0.61 -8.38 5.12
C VAL A 13 -0.04 -7.67 3.93
N ASN A 14 0.58 -7.70 2.75
CA ASN A 14 0.04 -7.06 1.55
C ASN A 14 -0.24 -5.55 1.72
N MET A 15 0.48 -4.87 2.62
CA MET A 15 0.40 -3.43 2.85
C MET A 15 1.76 -2.89 3.24
N ALA A 16 2.14 -1.75 2.67
CA ALA A 16 3.34 -1.03 3.09
C ALA A 16 3.22 0.45 2.81
N TYR A 17 4.01 1.23 3.51
CA TYR A 17 4.18 2.64 3.26
C TYR A 17 5.65 3.03 3.19
N PHE A 18 5.93 4.03 2.36
CA PHE A 18 7.28 4.50 2.03
C PHE A 18 7.33 6.01 2.19
N PHE A 19 8.36 6.53 2.83
CA PHE A 19 8.56 7.98 2.94
C PHE A 19 10.05 8.30 2.95
N HIS A 20 10.40 9.48 2.45
CA HIS A 20 11.77 9.97 2.51
C HIS A 20 12.07 10.46 3.93
N SER A 21 13.02 9.82 4.61
CA SER A 21 13.46 10.27 5.92
C SER A 21 14.66 11.19 5.81
N THR A 22 14.52 12.44 6.28
CA THR A 22 15.67 13.35 6.30
C THR A 22 16.76 12.90 7.26
N SER A 23 16.39 12.23 8.36
CA SER A 23 17.34 11.70 9.34
C SER A 23 18.15 10.50 8.83
N ALA A 24 17.52 9.64 8.02
CA ALA A 24 18.17 8.47 7.45
C ALA A 24 18.86 8.75 6.11
N HIS A 25 18.57 9.91 5.50
CA HIS A 25 19.03 10.32 4.17
C HIS A 25 18.63 9.36 3.03
N HIS A 26 17.58 8.58 3.23
CA HIS A 26 17.04 7.68 2.22
C HIS A 26 15.55 7.40 2.48
N VAL A 27 14.91 6.69 1.55
CA VAL A 27 13.53 6.25 1.71
C VAL A 27 13.45 5.05 2.63
N MET A 28 12.63 5.19 3.66
CA MET A 28 12.31 4.12 4.59
C MET A 28 11.04 3.41 4.12
N ALA A 29 11.02 2.08 4.26
CA ALA A 29 9.86 1.26 3.97
C ALA A 29 9.37 0.59 5.24
N PHE A 30 8.06 0.62 5.47
CA PHE A 30 7.44 -0.02 6.64
C PHE A 30 6.19 -0.77 6.23
N TYR A 31 5.89 -1.86 6.94
CA TYR A 31 4.61 -2.53 6.84
C TYR A 31 3.91 -2.59 8.22
N PRO A 32 2.58 -2.46 8.26
CA PRO A 32 1.83 -2.60 9.50
C PRO A 32 1.88 -4.02 10.06
N SER A 33 2.05 -4.15 11.37
CA SER A 33 2.00 -5.44 12.08
C SER A 33 1.25 -5.28 13.40
N PRO A 34 0.66 -6.36 13.96
CA PRO A 34 0.14 -6.35 15.33
C PRO A 34 1.16 -5.90 16.39
N ALA A 35 2.46 -6.03 16.14
CA ALA A 35 3.50 -5.53 17.04
C ALA A 35 3.74 -4.01 16.92
N GLY A 36 3.43 -3.40 15.79
CA GLY A 36 3.94 -2.07 15.44
C GLY A 36 4.15 -1.90 13.94
N PRO A 37 4.65 -0.74 13.50
CA PRO A 37 5.24 -0.65 12.17
C PRO A 37 6.54 -1.47 12.18
N MET A 38 6.73 -2.31 11.18
CA MET A 38 7.95 -3.09 11.00
C MET A 38 8.68 -2.56 9.78
N GLU A 39 9.97 -2.29 9.94
CA GLU A 39 10.81 -1.86 8.82
C GLU A 39 10.94 -3.01 7.81
N SER A 40 10.79 -2.65 6.54
CA SER A 40 10.98 -3.53 5.40
C SER A 40 12.35 -3.25 4.80
N THR A 41 13.07 -4.30 4.43
CA THR A 41 14.35 -4.18 3.74
C THR A 41 14.13 -3.85 2.26
N LEU A 42 13.66 -2.64 1.96
CA LEU A 42 13.64 -2.14 0.59
C LEU A 42 15.07 -1.80 0.17
N THR A 43 15.51 -2.27 -1.00
CA THR A 43 16.78 -1.85 -1.58
C THR A 43 16.65 -0.47 -2.22
N LEU A 44 17.71 0.34 -2.17
CA LEU A 44 17.75 1.65 -2.83
C LEU A 44 17.45 1.52 -4.34
N GLU A 45 17.95 0.46 -4.97
CA GLU A 45 17.70 0.16 -6.40
C GLU A 45 16.21 -0.03 -6.71
N GLY A 46 15.45 -0.66 -5.80
CA GLY A 46 14.00 -0.86 -5.96
C GLY A 46 13.22 0.45 -5.88
N TRP A 47 13.64 1.37 -4.99
CA TRP A 47 13.04 2.70 -4.89
C TRP A 47 13.36 3.57 -6.10
N ASP A 48 14.63 3.64 -6.51
CA ASP A 48 15.07 4.52 -7.59
C ASP A 48 14.37 4.17 -8.92
N ALA A 49 14.21 2.87 -9.21
CA ALA A 49 13.45 2.41 -10.37
C ALA A 49 11.97 2.79 -10.29
N LEU A 50 11.36 2.70 -9.11
CA LEU A 50 9.97 3.08 -8.87
C LEU A 50 9.78 4.60 -9.06
N ALA A 51 10.63 5.42 -8.46
CA ALA A 51 10.59 6.88 -8.55
C ALA A 51 10.90 7.39 -9.97
N SER A 52 11.80 6.72 -10.69
CA SER A 52 12.08 7.02 -12.11
C SER A 52 10.87 6.78 -13.00
N SER A 53 10.08 5.74 -12.69
CA SER A 53 8.86 5.42 -13.45
C SER A 53 7.65 6.24 -13.02
N ASN A 54 7.70 6.89 -11.85
CA ASN A 54 6.59 7.63 -11.25
C ASN A 54 7.11 8.96 -10.68
N PRO A 55 7.29 10.00 -11.52
CA PRO A 55 7.94 11.24 -11.10
C PRO A 55 7.32 11.91 -9.86
N ILE A 56 6.00 11.73 -9.67
CA ILE A 56 5.24 12.21 -8.50
C ILE A 56 5.84 11.74 -7.17
N LEU A 57 6.53 10.59 -7.14
CA LEU A 57 7.16 10.10 -5.92
C LEU A 57 8.35 10.94 -5.47
N ASN A 58 8.94 11.73 -6.37
CA ASN A 58 9.98 12.71 -6.03
C ASN A 58 9.40 14.02 -5.46
N GLU A 59 8.07 14.20 -5.55
CA GLU A 59 7.38 15.38 -5.04
C GLU A 59 6.88 15.20 -3.60
N LEU A 60 7.01 13.99 -3.04
CA LEU A 60 6.64 13.70 -1.64
C LEU A 60 7.39 14.61 -0.67
N GLU A 61 6.66 15.29 0.20
CA GLU A 61 7.27 16.08 1.27
C GLU A 61 7.98 15.16 2.29
N PRO A 62 9.31 15.29 2.47
CA PRO A 62 10.07 14.43 3.39
C PRO A 62 9.57 14.50 4.83
N ASP A 63 9.55 13.34 5.51
CA ASP A 63 9.02 13.16 6.87
C ASP A 63 7.53 13.57 7.07
N VAL A 64 6.80 13.95 6.01
CA VAL A 64 5.40 14.42 6.08
C VAL A 64 4.48 13.55 5.24
N GLU A 65 4.86 13.23 4.01
CA GLU A 65 4.05 12.43 3.10
C GLU A 65 4.65 11.05 2.87
N ALA A 66 3.76 10.09 2.63
CA ALA A 66 4.11 8.71 2.37
C ALA A 66 3.32 8.16 1.18
N LEU A 67 4.00 7.32 0.38
CA LEU A 67 3.35 6.40 -0.54
C LEU A 67 2.80 5.22 0.27
N LEU A 68 1.48 5.08 0.37
CA LEU A 68 0.80 3.94 0.97
C LEU A 68 0.28 3.00 -0.11
N ILE A 69 0.63 1.72 0.00
CA ILE A 69 0.24 0.67 -0.95
C ILE A 69 -0.65 -0.35 -0.25
N ASN A 70 -1.81 -0.62 -0.86
CA ASN A 70 -2.76 -1.62 -0.41
C ASN A 70 -2.91 -2.73 -1.45
N ARG A 71 -2.63 -3.96 -1.02
CA ARG A 71 -2.74 -5.19 -1.79
C ARG A 71 -3.57 -6.25 -1.08
N VAL A 72 -4.29 -5.91 0.00
CA VAL A 72 -4.93 -6.89 0.91
C VAL A 72 -5.90 -7.83 0.19
N ARG A 73 -6.56 -7.36 -0.88
CA ARG A 73 -7.48 -8.19 -1.69
C ARG A 73 -6.80 -9.32 -2.45
N ASN A 74 -5.47 -9.27 -2.65
CA ASN A 74 -4.72 -10.32 -3.34
C ASN A 74 -4.66 -11.63 -2.55
N ARG A 75 -4.99 -11.60 -1.26
CA ARG A 75 -5.16 -12.80 -0.45
C ARG A 75 -6.22 -13.77 -1.02
N GLY A 76 -7.15 -13.26 -1.84
CA GLY A 76 -8.18 -14.04 -2.54
C GLY A 76 -7.81 -14.50 -3.96
N GLY A 77 -6.58 -14.23 -4.45
CA GLY A 77 -6.14 -14.58 -5.80
C GLY A 77 -6.47 -13.54 -6.88
N GLU A 78 -6.91 -12.35 -6.49
CA GLU A 78 -7.12 -11.21 -7.38
C GLU A 78 -5.79 -10.43 -7.61
N SER A 79 -5.66 -9.74 -8.74
CA SER A 79 -4.56 -8.77 -8.96
C SER A 79 -5.06 -7.36 -8.69
N TYR A 80 -5.03 -6.98 -7.41
CA TYR A 80 -5.50 -5.70 -6.87
C TYR A 80 -4.33 -4.91 -6.28
N ARG A 81 -4.23 -3.64 -6.67
CA ARG A 81 -3.22 -2.71 -6.14
C ARG A 81 -3.83 -1.31 -6.08
N GLU A 82 -3.92 -0.75 -4.88
CA GLU A 82 -4.19 0.67 -4.70
C GLU A 82 -2.94 1.35 -4.18
N HIS A 83 -2.68 2.55 -4.69
CA HIS A 83 -1.57 3.39 -4.29
C HIS A 83 -2.14 4.75 -3.91
N TYR A 84 -1.72 5.26 -2.76
CA TYR A 84 -2.16 6.55 -2.24
C TYR A 84 -0.92 7.34 -1.83
N ILE A 85 -0.93 8.64 -2.07
CA ILE A 85 -0.08 9.58 -1.35
C ILE A 85 -0.92 10.08 -0.18
N VAL A 86 -0.41 9.91 1.04
CA VAL A 86 -1.11 10.27 2.28
C VAL A 86 -0.15 10.96 3.24
N PRO A 87 -0.66 11.78 4.19
CA PRO A 87 0.13 12.18 5.35
C PRO A 87 0.64 10.95 6.10
N ILE A 88 1.88 10.98 6.58
CA ILE A 88 2.50 9.87 7.32
C ILE A 88 1.69 9.49 8.57
N ASP A 89 0.97 10.45 9.16
CA ASP A 89 0.05 10.22 10.28
C ASP A 89 -1.05 9.20 9.94
N ALA A 90 -1.53 9.16 8.69
CA ALA A 90 -2.51 8.18 8.24
C ALA A 90 -1.92 6.75 8.23
N CYS A 91 -0.63 6.61 7.96
CA CYS A 91 0.07 5.33 8.07
C CYS A 91 0.17 4.88 9.53
N TYR A 92 0.46 5.80 10.45
CA TYR A 92 0.47 5.50 11.89
C TYR A 92 -0.94 5.21 12.43
N GLU A 93 -1.98 5.88 11.94
CA GLU A 93 -3.37 5.57 12.23
C GLU A 93 -3.72 4.13 11.81
N LEU A 94 -3.39 3.74 10.57
CA LEU A 94 -3.59 2.39 10.07
C LEU A 94 -2.88 1.35 10.94
N VAL A 95 -1.63 1.61 11.31
CA VAL A 95 -0.87 0.73 12.22
C VAL A 95 -1.57 0.63 13.57
N GLY A 96 -1.97 1.75 14.18
CA GLY A 96 -2.70 1.78 15.44
C GLY A 96 -4.02 1.00 15.39
N LEU A 97 -4.77 1.16 14.31
CA LEU A 97 -6.01 0.44 14.02
C LEU A 97 -5.78 -1.08 13.98
N ILE A 98 -4.74 -1.51 13.28
CA ILE A 98 -4.36 -2.91 13.17
C ILE A 98 -3.99 -3.47 14.54
N ARG A 99 -3.09 -2.80 15.27
CA ARG A 99 -2.66 -3.23 16.61
C ARG A 99 -3.82 -3.36 17.58
N LEU A 100 -4.77 -2.42 17.56
CA LEU A 100 -5.90 -2.40 18.48
C LEU A 100 -6.90 -3.53 18.23
N LYS A 101 -7.15 -3.86 16.95
CA LYS A 101 -8.20 -4.79 16.54
C LYS A 101 -7.70 -6.20 16.25
N TRP A 102 -6.39 -6.40 16.18
CA TRP A 102 -5.82 -7.71 15.86
C TRP A 102 -6.12 -8.76 16.92
N LYS A 103 -6.65 -9.91 16.48
CA LYS A 103 -6.96 -11.06 17.34
C LYS A 103 -6.44 -12.37 16.73
N GLY A 104 -5.78 -13.19 17.56
CA GLY A 104 -5.25 -14.49 17.15
C GLY A 104 -4.12 -14.40 16.11
N LEU A 105 -3.86 -15.51 15.41
CA LEU A 105 -2.74 -15.61 14.46
C LEU A 105 -3.01 -14.88 13.13
N SER A 106 -4.28 -14.75 12.74
CA SER A 106 -4.68 -14.21 11.43
C SER A 106 -5.40 -12.86 11.50
N GLY A 107 -5.47 -12.25 12.68
CA GLY A 107 -6.05 -10.92 12.92
C GLY A 107 -7.55 -10.90 13.20
N GLY A 108 -8.30 -11.94 12.84
CA GLY A 108 -9.76 -12.02 13.04
C GLY A 108 -10.54 -11.08 12.11
N GLU A 109 -11.84 -11.28 11.98
CA GLU A 109 -12.68 -10.50 11.04
C GLU A 109 -12.70 -8.99 11.32
N GLU A 110 -12.64 -8.61 12.61
CA GLU A 110 -12.75 -7.22 13.04
C GLU A 110 -11.66 -6.32 12.45
N VAL A 111 -10.40 -6.78 12.42
CA VAL A 111 -9.29 -5.98 11.88
C VAL A 111 -9.42 -5.83 10.38
N TRP A 112 -9.83 -6.88 9.66
CA TRP A 112 -9.97 -6.84 8.21
C TRP A 112 -11.12 -5.94 7.77
N LYS A 113 -12.23 -5.95 8.50
CA LYS A 113 -13.33 -5.00 8.30
C LYS A 113 -12.86 -3.56 8.50
N ALA A 114 -12.13 -3.30 9.59
CA ALA A 114 -11.62 -1.97 9.88
C ALA A 114 -10.60 -1.47 8.85
N ILE A 115 -9.71 -2.33 8.37
CA ILE A 115 -8.79 -2.02 7.27
C ILE A 115 -9.57 -1.66 5.99
N ALA A 116 -10.59 -2.45 5.64
CA ALA A 116 -11.42 -2.17 4.47
C ALA A 116 -12.15 -0.82 4.59
N GLU A 117 -12.69 -0.50 5.77
CA GLU A 117 -13.33 0.79 6.05
C GLU A 117 -12.35 1.96 5.96
N PHE A 118 -11.13 1.79 6.48
CA PHE A 118 -10.06 2.80 6.38
C PHE A 118 -9.74 3.14 4.91
N PHE A 119 -9.48 2.12 4.08
CA PHE A 119 -9.18 2.34 2.66
C PHE A 119 -10.38 2.87 1.86
N ALA A 120 -11.61 2.43 2.17
CA ALA A 120 -12.81 3.02 1.60
C ALA A 120 -12.96 4.51 1.96
N GLY A 121 -12.54 4.90 3.18
CA GLY A 121 -12.48 6.28 3.62
C GLY A 121 -11.44 7.10 2.85
N LEU A 122 -10.24 6.55 2.62
CA LEU A 122 -9.20 7.17 1.79
C LEU A 122 -9.69 7.37 0.36
N GLN A 123 -10.24 6.33 -0.26
CA GLN A 123 -10.73 6.38 -1.64
C GLN A 123 -11.77 7.49 -1.87
N LYS A 124 -12.68 7.71 -0.91
CA LYS A 124 -13.69 8.78 -1.00
C LYS A 124 -13.12 10.20 -0.98
N ARG A 125 -11.94 10.39 -0.37
CA ARG A 125 -11.28 11.69 -0.26
C ARG A 125 -10.16 11.88 -1.28
N ALA A 126 -9.69 10.79 -1.88
CA ALA A 126 -8.60 10.80 -2.82
C ALA A 126 -8.98 11.56 -4.10
N ILE A 127 -7.99 12.26 -4.63
CA ILE A 127 -8.01 12.86 -5.96
C ILE A 127 -7.08 12.02 -6.82
N VAL A 128 -7.55 11.63 -8.01
CA VAL A 128 -6.72 10.87 -8.95
C VAL A 128 -5.69 11.83 -9.53
N VAL A 129 -4.41 11.53 -9.30
CA VAL A 129 -3.33 12.24 -9.98
C VAL A 129 -3.03 11.48 -11.26
N GLU A 130 -3.22 12.13 -12.40
CA GLU A 130 -2.86 11.57 -13.70
C GLU A 130 -1.32 11.52 -13.84
N GLY A 131 -0.72 10.43 -13.36
CA GLY A 131 0.65 10.06 -13.69
C GLY A 131 0.65 9.19 -14.94
N SER A 132 1.17 9.74 -16.04
CA SER A 132 1.49 9.10 -17.33
C SER A 132 1.05 7.63 -17.53
N SER A 133 0.00 7.45 -18.32
CA SER A 133 -0.35 6.26 -19.12
C SER A 133 0.31 4.93 -18.73
N ALA A 134 -0.19 4.29 -17.67
CA ALA A 134 -0.15 2.83 -17.55
C ALA A 134 -1.58 2.23 -17.54
N ASP A 135 -2.48 2.85 -18.29
CA ASP A 135 -3.78 2.30 -18.63
C ASP A 135 -3.63 1.30 -19.79
N THR A 136 -2.91 0.20 -19.57
CA THR A 136 -3.08 -1.07 -20.31
C THR A 136 -2.39 -2.19 -19.52
N TYR A 137 -2.99 -2.62 -18.41
CA TYR A 137 -2.90 -4.03 -18.04
C TYR A 137 -4.19 -4.69 -18.50
N PRO A 138 -4.14 -5.74 -19.34
CA PRO A 138 -5.36 -6.36 -19.83
C PRO A 138 -6.14 -6.87 -18.61
N ALA A 139 -7.37 -6.38 -18.48
CA ALA A 139 -8.42 -6.97 -17.66
C ALA A 139 -8.78 -8.36 -18.20
N ASN A 140 -7.83 -9.29 -18.19
CA ASN A 140 -8.08 -10.67 -18.53
C ASN A 140 -8.41 -11.43 -17.25
N GLY A 141 -9.69 -11.32 -16.86
CA GLY A 141 -10.18 -11.98 -15.67
C GLY A 141 -11.69 -12.02 -15.51
N ARG A 142 -12.46 -11.92 -16.60
CA ARG A 142 -13.92 -12.15 -16.71
C ARG A 142 -14.80 -11.39 -15.69
N SER A 143 -15.56 -10.44 -16.22
CA SER A 143 -16.77 -9.88 -15.61
C SER A 143 -17.66 -10.98 -15.02
N ALA A 144 -17.78 -11.00 -13.68
CA ALA A 144 -18.66 -11.92 -12.96
C ALA A 144 -20.12 -11.40 -12.83
N TRP A 145 -20.53 -10.40 -13.62
CA TRP A 145 -21.91 -9.91 -13.66
C TRP A 145 -22.72 -10.38 -14.88
N GLU A 146 -22.18 -11.30 -15.70
CA GLU A 146 -22.95 -12.01 -16.72
C GLU A 146 -22.92 -13.53 -16.49
N ARG A 147 -23.95 -14.04 -15.79
CA ARG A 147 -24.87 -15.04 -16.35
C ARG A 147 -26.05 -15.38 -15.44
N ARG A 148 -27.23 -15.06 -15.98
CA ARG A 148 -28.53 -15.78 -15.95
C ARG A 148 -29.48 -15.58 -14.77
N GLY A 149 -30.49 -14.75 -15.06
CA GLY A 149 -31.91 -15.04 -14.88
C GLY A 149 -32.66 -14.36 -16.03
#